data_AF-A0A7S4LC82-F1
#
_entry.id   AF-A0A7S4LC82-F1
#
_cell.length_a   1.000
_cell.length_b   1.000
_cell.length_c   1.000
_cell.angle_alpha   90.00
_cell.angle_beta   90.00
_cell.angle_gamma   90.00
#
_symmetry.space_group_name_H-M   'P 1'
#
loop_
_entity.id
_entity.type
_entity.pdbx_description
1 polymer ?
#
loop_
_entity_poly.entity_id
_entity_poly.type
_entity_poly.pdbx_seq_one_letter_code
_entity_poly.pdbx_strand_id
1 'polypeptide(L)'
;CRRCDVRSKARPAPDSAAHHLFACPYRCQSRLLFKRDLLTHLRQSCPLAPLRCYNKCGALTCRQQMHEHFEVCELHRVPCPDGCGATIARRDLSAHSAGCQYKKVACDAPDCPEVVLRKDLEQHLRRYCQFTLVKCENGCGQALLRGMLKQHEEGCPTKQIKCTHPKCGLRMERQAMEAHDKVC
;
A
#
# COMPACT_ATOMS: atom_id res chain seq x y z
N CYS A 1 -12.43 -29.01 -7.59
CA CYS A 1 -12.20 -29.46 -8.98
C CYS A 1 -12.79 -30.86 -9.15
N ARG A 2 -13.59 -31.13 -10.21
CA ARG A 2 -14.19 -32.48 -10.47
C ARG A 2 -13.15 -33.61 -10.64
N ARG A 3 -11.86 -33.29 -10.79
CA ARG A 3 -10.74 -34.25 -10.80
C ARG A 3 -10.16 -34.58 -9.41
N CYS A 4 -10.68 -33.98 -8.34
CA CYS A 4 -10.18 -34.13 -6.98
C CYS A 4 -11.21 -34.77 -6.03
N ASP A 5 -12.27 -35.37 -6.57
CA ASP A 5 -13.28 -36.05 -5.76
C ASP A 5 -12.69 -37.34 -5.18
N VAL A 6 -12.34 -37.29 -3.89
CA VAL A 6 -11.57 -38.34 -3.18
C VAL A 6 -12.41 -39.59 -2.88
N ARG A 7 -13.65 -39.65 -3.37
CA ARG A 7 -14.54 -40.81 -3.21
C ARG A 7 -14.45 -41.73 -4.41
N SER A 8 -13.39 -42.53 -4.49
CA SER A 8 -13.34 -43.66 -5.43
C SER A 8 -12.63 -44.83 -4.79
N LYS A 9 -13.41 -45.70 -4.13
CA LYS A 9 -12.94 -46.97 -3.58
C LYS A 9 -12.27 -47.78 -4.71
N ALA A 10 -11.01 -48.15 -4.51
CA ALA A 10 -10.27 -49.00 -5.44
C ALA A 10 -10.84 -50.44 -5.42
N ARG A 11 -11.10 -51.03 -6.59
CA ARG A 11 -11.26 -52.49 -6.76
C ARG A 11 -9.88 -53.09 -7.08
N PRO A 12 -9.51 -54.25 -6.52
CA PRO A 12 -8.29 -54.94 -6.92
C PRO A 12 -8.53 -55.69 -8.25
N ALA A 13 -7.51 -55.71 -9.11
CA ALA A 13 -7.46 -56.54 -10.32
C ALA A 13 -6.64 -57.83 -10.05
N PRO A 14 -6.90 -58.94 -10.77
CA PRO A 14 -6.47 -60.27 -10.37
C PRO A 14 -5.06 -60.66 -10.87
N ASP A 15 -4.57 -61.74 -10.26
CA ASP A 15 -3.27 -62.41 -10.36
C ASP A 15 -2.51 -62.35 -11.68
N SER A 16 -1.23 -61.92 -11.57
CA SER A 16 -0.04 -62.63 -12.09
C SER A 16 1.24 -61.82 -11.80
N ALA A 17 2.15 -62.40 -11.02
CA ALA A 17 3.60 -62.13 -10.96
C ALA A 17 4.17 -60.69 -10.87
N ALA A 18 3.37 -59.67 -10.54
CA ALA A 18 3.82 -58.26 -10.44
C ALA A 18 3.58 -57.63 -9.05
N HIS A 19 3.85 -58.36 -7.97
CA HIS A 19 3.47 -58.04 -6.58
C HIS A 19 4.07 -56.76 -5.96
N HIS A 20 4.79 -55.92 -6.70
CA HIS A 20 5.46 -54.76 -6.15
C HIS A 20 5.12 -53.42 -6.81
N LEU A 21 4.34 -53.42 -7.91
CA LEU A 21 3.94 -52.21 -8.62
C LEU A 21 2.51 -51.80 -8.27
N PHE A 22 2.35 -50.55 -7.86
CA PHE A 22 1.10 -49.96 -7.41
C PHE A 22 0.79 -48.71 -8.24
N ALA A 23 -0.47 -48.55 -8.62
CA ALA A 23 -0.96 -47.30 -9.19
C ALA A 23 -1.08 -46.23 -8.08
N CYS A 24 -0.95 -44.96 -8.45
CA CYS A 24 -1.21 -43.87 -7.53
C CYS A 24 -2.70 -43.89 -7.10
N PRO A 25 -3.03 -43.89 -5.79
CA PRO A 25 -4.41 -43.84 -5.31
C PRO A 25 -5.16 -42.60 -5.79
N TYR A 26 -4.44 -41.50 -6.08
CA TYR A 26 -5.00 -40.26 -6.62
C TYR A 26 -5.06 -40.24 -8.15
N ARG A 27 -4.73 -41.35 -8.83
CA ARG A 27 -4.78 -41.52 -10.30
C ARG A 27 -4.09 -40.38 -11.07
N CYS A 28 -2.93 -39.95 -10.58
CA CYS A 28 -2.09 -39.03 -11.34
C CYS A 28 -1.49 -39.73 -12.58
N GLN A 29 -0.74 -38.99 -13.40
CA GLN A 29 -0.21 -39.51 -14.66
C GLN A 29 0.90 -40.57 -14.49
N SER A 30 1.37 -40.82 -13.27
CA SER A 30 2.35 -41.88 -12.97
C SER A 30 1.66 -43.24 -13.10
N ARG A 31 2.03 -44.02 -14.13
CA ARG A 31 1.35 -45.27 -14.52
C ARG A 31 1.42 -46.35 -13.44
N LEU A 32 2.63 -46.72 -12.98
CA LEU A 32 2.87 -47.74 -11.95
C LEU A 32 4.18 -47.44 -11.20
N LEU A 33 4.19 -47.59 -9.88
CA LEU A 33 5.35 -47.29 -9.01
C LEU A 33 5.59 -48.43 -8.02
N PHE A 34 6.85 -48.70 -7.67
CA PHE A 34 7.15 -49.64 -6.59
C PHE A 34 6.65 -49.13 -5.25
N LYS A 35 6.34 -50.00 -4.27
CA LYS A 35 5.83 -49.58 -2.94
C LYS A 35 6.65 -48.47 -2.28
N ARG A 36 7.98 -48.57 -2.29
CA ARG A 36 8.88 -47.53 -1.75
C ARG A 36 8.73 -46.21 -2.50
N ASP A 37 8.71 -46.29 -3.83
CA ASP A 37 8.65 -45.12 -4.71
C ASP A 37 7.24 -44.49 -4.75
N LEU A 38 6.20 -45.28 -4.47
CA LEU A 38 4.84 -44.79 -4.28
C LEU A 38 4.73 -43.94 -3.02
N LEU A 39 5.32 -44.38 -1.90
CA LEU A 39 5.28 -43.61 -0.66
C LEU A 39 6.05 -42.28 -0.79
N THR A 40 7.22 -42.30 -1.43
CA THR A 40 7.98 -41.08 -1.71
C THR A 40 7.23 -40.18 -2.69
N HIS A 41 6.64 -40.75 -3.76
CA HIS A 41 5.80 -40.03 -4.71
C HIS A 41 4.65 -39.30 -4.00
N LEU A 42 3.83 -40.00 -3.21
CA LEU A 42 2.69 -39.41 -2.51
C LEU A 42 3.11 -38.27 -1.56
N ARG A 43 4.27 -38.42 -0.91
CA ARG A 43 4.80 -37.43 0.04
C ARG A 43 5.41 -36.20 -0.64
N GLN A 44 6.07 -36.36 -1.78
CA GLN A 44 6.97 -35.33 -2.31
C GLN A 44 6.60 -34.81 -3.70
N SER A 45 6.09 -35.65 -4.60
CA SER A 45 5.98 -35.29 -6.02
C SER A 45 4.59 -35.47 -6.62
N CYS A 46 3.67 -36.17 -5.94
CA CYS A 46 2.34 -36.40 -6.47
C CYS A 46 1.57 -35.07 -6.62
N PRO A 47 1.20 -34.66 -7.84
CA PRO A 47 0.52 -33.38 -8.09
C PRO A 47 -0.90 -33.37 -7.52
N LEU A 48 -1.52 -34.55 -7.44
CA LEU A 48 -2.89 -34.74 -6.95
C LEU A 48 -2.95 -35.12 -5.47
N ALA A 49 -1.82 -35.24 -4.77
CA ALA A 49 -1.83 -35.53 -3.34
C ALA A 49 -2.50 -34.38 -2.58
N PRO A 50 -3.51 -34.66 -1.74
CA PRO A 50 -4.16 -33.68 -0.89
C PRO A 50 -3.22 -33.25 0.23
N LEU A 51 -3.02 -31.95 0.37
CA LEU A 51 -2.18 -31.31 1.36
C LEU A 51 -3.01 -30.29 2.12
N ARG A 52 -2.78 -30.22 3.44
CA ARG A 52 -3.28 -29.10 4.24
C ARG A 52 -2.49 -27.86 3.85
N CYS A 53 -3.16 -26.71 3.81
CA CYS A 53 -2.49 -25.44 3.57
C CYS A 53 -1.32 -25.24 4.55
N TYR A 54 -0.14 -24.84 4.02
CA TYR A 54 1.05 -24.62 4.84
C TYR A 54 0.89 -23.45 5.83
N ASN A 55 0.01 -22.49 5.52
CA ASN A 55 -0.36 -21.40 6.42
C ASN A 55 -1.44 -21.80 7.44
N LYS A 56 -1.79 -23.10 7.52
CA LYS A 56 -2.72 -23.68 8.50
C LYS A 56 -4.11 -23.04 8.51
N CYS A 57 -4.59 -22.54 7.36
CA CYS A 57 -5.94 -21.96 7.23
C CYS A 57 -7.09 -22.99 7.25
N GLY A 58 -6.78 -24.28 7.45
CA GLY A 58 -7.77 -25.36 7.45
C GLY A 58 -8.12 -25.93 6.07
N ALA A 59 -7.79 -25.23 4.98
CA ALA A 59 -8.05 -25.73 3.63
C ALA A 59 -7.25 -27.01 3.30
N LEU A 60 -7.90 -27.92 2.59
CA LEU A 60 -7.31 -29.12 2.00
C LEU A 60 -7.38 -29.01 0.48
N THR A 61 -6.23 -28.90 -0.18
CA THR A 61 -6.12 -28.76 -1.64
C THR A 61 -5.03 -29.71 -2.16
N CYS A 62 -5.01 -30.02 -3.46
CA CYS A 62 -3.92 -30.85 -4.00
C CYS A 62 -2.64 -30.05 -4.23
N ARG A 63 -1.49 -30.73 -4.26
CA ARG A 63 -0.17 -30.09 -4.46
C ARG A 63 -0.14 -29.14 -5.65
N GLN A 64 -0.70 -29.53 -6.80
CA GLN A 64 -0.68 -28.66 -8.00
C GLN A 64 -1.52 -27.39 -7.84
N GLN A 65 -2.59 -27.43 -7.04
CA GLN A 65 -3.51 -26.30 -6.82
C GLN A 65 -3.14 -25.46 -5.59
N MET A 66 -2.05 -25.79 -4.89
CA MET A 66 -1.63 -25.05 -3.70
C MET A 66 -1.25 -23.59 -4.04
N HIS A 67 -0.69 -23.34 -5.23
CA HIS A 67 -0.40 -21.98 -5.68
C HIS A 67 -1.67 -21.17 -5.89
N GLU A 68 -2.65 -21.70 -6.64
CA GLU A 68 -3.96 -21.06 -6.83
C GLU A 68 -4.66 -20.79 -5.49
N HIS A 69 -4.49 -21.69 -4.52
CA HIS A 69 -4.99 -21.47 -3.17
C HIS A 69 -4.32 -20.27 -2.47
N PHE A 70 -3.02 -20.02 -2.64
CA PHE A 70 -2.34 -18.87 -2.02
C PHE A 70 -2.86 -17.51 -2.52
N GLU A 71 -3.40 -17.47 -3.74
CA GLU A 71 -4.05 -16.26 -4.28
C GLU A 71 -5.30 -15.85 -3.49
N VAL A 72 -5.96 -16.80 -2.82
CA VAL A 72 -7.20 -16.56 -2.06
C VAL A 72 -7.07 -16.88 -0.57
N CYS A 73 -5.92 -17.40 -0.13
CA CYS A 73 -5.70 -17.80 1.26
C CYS A 73 -5.55 -16.57 2.16
N GLU A 74 -6.48 -16.41 3.10
CA GLU A 74 -6.51 -15.31 4.07
C GLU A 74 -5.28 -15.25 4.99
N LEU A 75 -4.68 -16.41 5.28
CA LEU A 75 -3.47 -16.50 6.11
C LEU A 75 -2.18 -16.50 5.29
N HIS A 76 -2.27 -16.41 3.97
CA HIS A 76 -1.08 -16.25 3.14
C HIS A 76 -0.46 -14.88 3.41
N ARG A 77 0.85 -14.88 3.65
CA ARG A 77 1.61 -13.67 3.91
C ARG A 77 2.06 -13.06 2.59
N VAL A 78 1.67 -11.82 2.36
CA VAL A 78 2.04 -11.06 1.17
C VAL A 78 2.76 -9.78 1.57
N PRO A 79 3.66 -9.27 0.73
CA PRO A 79 4.28 -7.97 0.96
C PRO A 79 3.22 -6.87 0.93
N CYS A 80 3.43 -5.81 1.71
CA CYS A 80 2.58 -4.64 1.68
C CYS A 80 2.57 -4.01 0.27
N PRO A 81 1.39 -3.79 -0.34
CA PRO A 81 1.28 -3.22 -1.69
C PRO A 81 1.76 -1.75 -1.74
N ASP A 82 1.74 -1.05 -0.61
CA ASP A 82 2.25 0.33 -0.49
C ASP A 82 3.78 0.39 -0.38
N GLY A 83 4.49 -0.75 -0.37
CA GLY A 83 5.95 -0.78 -0.39
C GLY A 83 6.63 -0.44 0.94
N CYS A 84 5.94 -0.59 2.07
CA CYS A 84 6.55 -0.34 3.39
C CYS A 84 7.55 -1.42 3.86
N GLY A 85 7.72 -2.50 3.10
CA GLY A 85 8.59 -3.63 3.43
C GLY A 85 7.99 -4.67 4.39
N ALA A 86 6.82 -4.40 5.00
CA ALA A 86 6.16 -5.36 5.87
C ALA A 86 5.56 -6.54 5.09
N THR A 87 5.58 -7.73 5.69
CA THR A 87 4.97 -8.96 5.16
C THR A 87 3.81 -9.38 6.06
N ILE A 88 2.58 -9.27 5.56
CA ILE A 88 1.35 -9.27 6.36
C ILE A 88 0.42 -10.39 5.85
N ALA A 89 -0.34 -11.02 6.76
CA ALA A 89 -1.37 -11.97 6.34
C ALA A 89 -2.47 -11.24 5.56
N ARG A 90 -2.95 -11.85 4.47
CA ARG A 90 -3.95 -11.23 3.57
C ARG A 90 -5.16 -10.66 4.31
N ARG A 91 -5.70 -11.36 5.31
CA ARG A 91 -6.82 -10.88 6.13
C ARG A 91 -6.53 -9.60 6.92
N ASP A 92 -5.26 -9.39 7.31
CA ASP A 92 -4.84 -8.27 8.16
C ASP A 92 -4.37 -7.07 7.31
N LEU A 93 -4.30 -7.21 5.98
CA LEU A 93 -3.85 -6.15 5.06
C LEU A 93 -4.71 -4.88 5.14
N SER A 94 -6.03 -5.04 5.28
CA SER A 94 -6.95 -3.90 5.36
C SER A 94 -6.66 -3.06 6.61
N ALA A 95 -6.51 -3.73 7.76
CA ALA A 95 -6.14 -3.09 9.02
C ALA A 95 -4.75 -2.45 8.94
N HIS A 96 -3.77 -3.12 8.34
CA HIS A 96 -2.45 -2.54 8.10
C HIS A 96 -2.52 -1.30 7.21
N SER A 97 -3.23 -1.36 6.07
CA SER A 97 -3.34 -0.26 5.12
C SER A 97 -3.95 1.00 5.76
N ALA A 98 -4.86 0.83 6.73
CA ALA A 98 -5.42 1.94 7.50
C ALA A 98 -4.33 2.76 8.22
N GLY A 99 -3.26 2.12 8.73
CA GLY A 99 -2.15 2.77 9.43
C GLY A 99 -0.81 2.82 8.68
N CYS A 100 -0.73 2.28 7.46
CA CYS A 100 0.53 2.19 6.71
C CYS A 100 1.08 3.59 6.36
N GLN A 101 2.30 3.87 6.81
CA GLN A 101 2.95 5.17 6.61
C GLN A 101 3.35 5.47 5.15
N TYR A 102 3.47 4.41 4.34
CA TYR A 102 3.80 4.49 2.92
C TYR A 102 2.55 4.48 2.03
N LYS A 103 1.36 4.43 2.62
CA LYS A 103 0.13 4.57 1.88
C LYS A 103 0.04 5.97 1.28
N LYS A 104 -0.28 6.02 0.00
CA LYS A 104 -0.63 7.25 -0.70
C LYS A 104 -2.02 7.72 -0.24
N VAL A 105 -2.10 8.94 0.27
CA VAL A 105 -3.31 9.57 0.78
C VAL A 105 -3.49 10.93 0.11
N ALA A 106 -4.74 11.31 -0.15
CA ALA A 106 -5.06 12.63 -0.64
C ALA A 106 -4.75 13.68 0.44
N CYS A 107 -4.38 14.88 0.01
CA CYS A 107 -4.23 16.00 0.93
C CYS A 107 -5.57 16.38 1.58
N ASP A 108 -5.54 16.72 2.87
CA ASP A 108 -6.74 17.15 3.61
C ASP A 108 -7.15 18.60 3.32
N ALA A 109 -6.29 19.38 2.64
CA ALA A 109 -6.60 20.76 2.29
C ALA A 109 -7.69 20.82 1.20
N PRO A 110 -8.68 21.72 1.34
CA PRO A 110 -9.71 21.92 0.32
C PRO A 110 -9.08 22.23 -1.04
N ASP A 111 -9.60 21.61 -2.10
CA ASP A 111 -9.17 21.82 -3.49
C ASP A 111 -7.70 21.46 -3.81
N CYS A 112 -6.99 20.78 -2.90
CA CYS A 112 -5.65 20.29 -3.17
C CYS A 112 -5.69 18.95 -3.93
N PRO A 113 -5.19 18.87 -5.18
CA PRO A 113 -5.22 17.63 -5.96
C PRO A 113 -4.07 16.67 -5.61
N GLU A 114 -3.19 17.04 -4.69
CA GLU A 114 -1.97 16.30 -4.39
C GLU A 114 -2.25 15.01 -3.61
N VAL A 115 -1.55 13.96 -4.00
CA VAL A 115 -1.53 12.66 -3.30
C VAL A 115 -0.12 12.43 -2.78
N VAL A 116 0.01 12.37 -1.46
CA VAL A 116 1.29 12.27 -0.76
C VAL A 116 1.36 10.99 0.07
N LEU A 117 2.56 10.59 0.50
CA LEU A 117 2.67 9.50 1.48
C LEU A 117 2.13 9.99 2.81
N ARG A 118 1.43 9.12 3.56
CA ARG A 118 0.88 9.45 4.88
C ARG A 118 1.92 10.05 5.82
N LYS A 119 3.15 9.51 5.85
CA LYS A 119 4.26 10.06 6.65
C LYS A 119 4.66 11.49 6.28
N ASP A 120 4.44 11.90 5.03
CA ASP A 120 4.85 13.19 4.49
C ASP A 120 3.70 14.22 4.49
N LEU A 121 2.46 13.78 4.78
CA LEU A 121 1.26 14.62 4.75
C LEU A 121 1.36 15.82 5.71
N GLU A 122 1.82 15.60 6.95
CA GLU A 122 1.99 16.67 7.93
C GLU A 122 2.97 17.74 7.42
N GLN A 123 4.09 17.30 6.83
CA GLN A 123 5.10 18.21 6.27
C GLN A 123 4.55 18.94 5.03
N HIS A 124 3.82 18.24 4.16
CA HIS A 124 3.10 18.82 3.05
C HIS A 124 2.18 19.96 3.51
N LEU A 125 1.25 19.70 4.43
CA LEU A 125 0.32 20.71 4.93
C LEU A 125 1.02 21.93 5.54
N ARG A 126 2.11 21.69 6.28
CA ARG A 126 2.84 22.75 6.98
C ARG A 126 3.72 23.61 6.08
N ARG A 127 4.32 23.05 5.03
CA ARG A 127 5.39 23.73 4.27
C ARG A 127 5.12 23.88 2.78
N TYR A 128 4.38 22.95 2.18
CA TYR A 128 4.33 22.82 0.72
C TYR A 128 2.94 23.02 0.13
N CYS A 129 1.89 22.70 0.89
CA CYS A 129 0.52 22.81 0.42
C CYS A 129 0.16 24.27 0.15
N GLN A 130 -0.11 24.57 -1.11
CA GLN A 130 -0.49 25.91 -1.57
C GLN A 130 -1.92 26.27 -1.16
N PHE A 131 -2.73 25.26 -0.87
CA PHE A 131 -4.15 25.36 -0.55
C PHE A 131 -4.41 25.46 0.97
N THR A 132 -3.37 25.47 1.79
CA THR A 132 -3.51 25.74 3.23
C THR A 132 -3.66 27.24 3.47
N LEU A 133 -4.67 27.62 4.26
CA LEU A 133 -4.81 28.99 4.78
C LEU A 133 -3.73 29.28 5.81
N VAL A 134 -3.00 30.37 5.59
CA VAL A 134 -1.93 30.85 6.46
C VAL A 134 -2.12 32.34 6.72
N LYS A 135 -1.75 32.77 7.92
CA LYS A 135 -1.81 34.18 8.29
C LYS A 135 -0.65 34.93 7.62
N CYS A 136 -0.90 36.17 7.23
CA CYS A 136 0.16 37.04 6.72
C CYS A 136 1.28 37.25 7.77
N GLU A 137 2.52 37.03 7.35
CA GLU A 137 3.71 37.18 8.20
C GLU A 137 3.97 38.65 8.59
N ASN A 138 3.50 39.60 7.78
CA ASN A 138 3.57 41.03 8.09
C ASN A 138 2.53 41.48 9.12
N GLY A 139 1.70 40.58 9.66
CA GLY A 139 0.75 40.91 10.73
C GLY A 139 -0.49 41.70 10.30
N CYS A 140 -0.85 41.72 9.01
CA CYS A 140 -2.02 42.44 8.52
C CYS A 140 -3.38 41.82 8.93
N GLY A 141 -3.37 40.68 9.61
CA GLY A 141 -4.57 39.97 10.07
C GLY A 141 -5.27 39.09 9.03
N GLN A 142 -4.91 39.18 7.75
CA GLN A 142 -5.51 38.35 6.69
C GLN A 142 -5.01 36.90 6.74
N ALA A 143 -5.94 35.95 6.57
CA ALA A 143 -5.64 34.54 6.33
C ALA A 143 -5.89 34.23 4.85
N LEU A 144 -4.86 33.76 4.16
CA LEU A 144 -4.83 33.60 2.71
C LEU A 144 -4.27 32.22 2.35
N LEU A 145 -4.60 31.71 1.18
CA LEU A 145 -3.95 30.50 0.67
C LEU A 145 -2.46 30.76 0.55
N ARG A 146 -1.63 29.80 0.97
CA ARG A 146 -0.17 29.91 0.89
C ARG A 146 0.30 30.30 -0.52
N GLY A 147 -0.32 29.74 -1.56
CA GLY A 147 0.00 30.09 -2.96
C GLY A 147 -0.23 31.57 -3.31
N MET A 148 -1.14 32.24 -2.61
CA MET A 148 -1.49 33.65 -2.82
C MET A 148 -0.64 34.64 -2.01
N LEU A 149 0.20 34.16 -1.08
CA LEU A 149 0.99 35.04 -0.22
C LEU A 149 1.90 35.99 -1.01
N LYS A 150 2.55 35.50 -2.06
CA LYS A 150 3.43 36.33 -2.91
C LYS A 150 2.68 37.51 -3.53
N GLN A 151 1.48 37.26 -4.04
CA GLN A 151 0.63 38.31 -4.61
C GLN A 151 0.13 39.27 -3.53
N HIS A 152 -0.25 38.76 -2.35
CA HIS A 152 -0.65 39.61 -1.24
C HIS A 152 0.49 40.53 -0.75
N GLU A 153 1.73 40.03 -0.70
CA GLU A 153 2.89 40.82 -0.30
C GLU A 153 3.13 42.04 -1.20
N GLU A 154 2.70 42.00 -2.46
CA GLU A 154 2.76 43.15 -3.36
C GLU A 154 1.79 44.25 -2.96
N GLY A 155 0.73 43.94 -2.21
CA GLY A 155 -0.35 44.83 -1.77
C GLY A 155 -0.45 45.05 -0.25
N CYS A 156 0.32 44.32 0.56
CA CYS A 156 0.11 44.21 2.00
C CYS A 156 0.28 45.57 2.74
N PRO A 157 -0.71 46.01 3.53
CA PRO A 157 -0.71 47.34 4.17
C PRO A 157 0.34 47.47 5.28
N THR A 158 0.61 46.38 6.02
CA THR A 158 1.58 46.36 7.12
C THR A 158 2.99 45.96 6.67
N LYS A 159 3.19 45.70 5.37
CA LYS A 159 4.53 45.39 4.84
C LYS A 159 5.44 46.58 5.01
N GLN A 160 6.63 46.35 5.57
CA GLN A 160 7.65 47.39 5.65
C GLN A 160 8.22 47.68 4.27
N ILE A 161 8.07 48.92 3.82
CA ILE A 161 8.63 49.43 2.57
C ILE A 161 9.60 50.57 2.88
N LYS A 162 10.62 50.71 2.02
CA LYS A 162 11.57 51.83 2.09
C LYS A 162 11.00 53.03 1.36
N CYS A 163 11.18 54.22 1.93
CA CYS A 163 10.84 55.47 1.24
C CYS A 163 11.63 55.58 -0.08
N THR A 164 10.94 55.97 -1.14
CA THR A 164 11.50 56.14 -2.50
C THR A 164 12.34 57.40 -2.64
N HIS A 165 12.21 58.36 -1.71
CA HIS A 165 12.97 59.60 -1.74
C HIS A 165 14.47 59.34 -1.48
N PRO A 166 15.38 59.76 -2.38
CA PRO A 166 16.80 59.40 -2.32
C PRO A 166 17.52 59.74 -1.01
N LYS A 167 17.07 60.80 -0.31
CA LYS A 167 17.71 61.32 0.90
C LYS A 167 17.06 60.86 2.20
N CYS A 168 15.87 60.27 2.17
CA CYS A 168 15.14 59.88 3.37
C CYS A 168 15.58 58.50 3.89
N GLY A 169 15.44 57.46 3.07
CA GLY A 169 15.89 56.11 3.40
C GLY A 169 15.12 55.39 4.52
N LEU A 170 14.12 56.02 5.15
CA LEU A 170 13.31 55.43 6.23
C LEU A 170 12.54 54.18 5.77
N ARG A 171 12.32 53.26 6.70
CA ARG A 171 11.45 52.08 6.54
C ARG A 171 10.23 52.23 7.43
N MET A 172 9.05 52.02 6.85
CA MET A 172 7.78 52.08 7.57
C MET A 172 6.75 51.16 6.92
N GLU A 173 5.65 50.90 7.62
CA GLU A 173 4.51 50.19 7.05
C GLU A 173 3.98 50.92 5.83
N ARG A 174 3.56 50.18 4.81
CA ARG A 174 3.03 50.76 3.58
C ARG A 174 1.88 51.73 3.84
N GLN A 175 0.95 51.40 4.72
CA GLN A 175 -0.16 52.27 5.09
C GLN A 175 0.29 53.62 5.71
N ALA A 176 1.48 53.67 6.33
CA ALA A 176 2.05 54.90 6.88
C ALA A 176 2.82 55.74 5.83
N MET A 177 3.17 55.15 4.67
CA MET A 177 3.93 55.84 3.61
C MET A 177 3.15 57.02 3.02
N GLU A 178 1.83 56.92 2.93
CA GLU A 178 0.97 58.00 2.42
C GLU A 178 1.00 59.25 3.32
N ALA A 179 1.10 59.05 4.64
CA ALA A 179 1.27 60.15 5.58
C ALA A 179 2.70 60.73 5.53
N HIS A 180 3.71 59.86 5.37
CA HIS A 180 5.11 60.27 5.27
C HIS A 180 5.41 61.09 4.00
N ASP A 181 4.83 60.73 2.86
CA ASP A 181 5.08 61.41 1.57
C ASP A 181 4.76 62.91 1.63
N LYS A 182 3.78 63.31 2.46
CA LYS A 182 3.40 64.71 2.68
C LYS A 182 4.44 65.53 3.46
N VAL A 183 5.36 64.86 4.16
CA VAL A 183 6.34 65.48 5.08
C VAL A 183 7.79 65.08 4.75
N CYS A 184 8.01 64.31 3.67
CA CYS A 184 9.30 63.74 3.31
C CYS A 184 10.24 64.76 2.64
#